data_AF-A0A7X8Z149-F1
#
_entry.id   AF-A0A7X8Z149-F1
#
_cell.length_a   1.000
_cell.length_b   1.000
_cell.length_c   1.000
_cell.angle_alpha   90.00
_cell.angle_beta   90.00
_cell.angle_gamma   90.00
#
_symmetry.space_group_name_H-M   'P 1'
#
loop_
_entity.id
_entity.type
_entity.pdbx_description
1 polymer ?
#
loop_
_entity_poly.entity_id
_entity_poly.type
_entity_poly.pdbx_seq_one_letter_code
_entity_poly.pdbx_strand_id
1 'polypeptide(L)'
;MSDDLVQEMPENGEVDSVNEQMVKSPRKPREAGHGGIRLYKPGQGFYTRVGTAIGVGVLILWGGKFLFDELSGMLGSGSSSASYALPLQYGIATGFILVMGLVLYWVVGINRKANDFFIATEGEMKKVNWSTKQEIVRSTKVVVLVTIVMSVFLFAADLLFMMIFSSLGVLRAGPTLLEIFGIKG
;
A
#
# COMPACT_ATOMS: atom_id res chain seq x y z
N MET A 1 -71.04 -36.75 -3.22
CA MET A 1 -70.59 -35.66 -4.12
C MET A 1 -69.43 -34.97 -3.43
N SER A 2 -68.26 -35.63 -3.40
CA SER A 2 -67.02 -35.11 -2.81
C SER A 2 -65.85 -36.08 -3.07
N ASP A 3 -65.71 -36.62 -4.28
CA ASP A 3 -64.65 -37.61 -4.60
C ASP A 3 -63.88 -37.29 -5.90
N ASP A 4 -63.74 -36.00 -6.27
CA ASP A 4 -63.08 -35.63 -7.54
C ASP A 4 -61.98 -34.55 -7.37
N LEU A 5 -61.14 -34.63 -6.33
CA LEU A 5 -59.95 -33.77 -6.21
C LEU A 5 -58.71 -34.55 -5.73
N VAL A 6 -58.44 -35.70 -6.35
CA VAL A 6 -57.09 -36.28 -6.33
C VAL A 6 -56.36 -35.75 -7.56
N GLN A 7 -55.72 -34.60 -7.39
CA GLN A 7 -54.80 -34.04 -8.37
C GLN A 7 -53.60 -34.99 -8.47
N GLU A 8 -53.52 -35.76 -9.56
CA GLU A 8 -52.41 -36.67 -9.82
C GLU A 8 -51.10 -35.87 -9.84
N MET A 9 -50.22 -36.14 -8.87
CA MET A 9 -48.90 -35.53 -8.82
C MET A 9 -48.06 -36.15 -9.94
N PRO A 10 -47.37 -35.33 -10.76
CA PRO A 10 -46.55 -35.84 -11.86
C PRO A 10 -45.47 -36.79 -11.32
N GLU A 11 -45.31 -37.91 -12.01
CA GLU A 11 -44.34 -38.95 -11.72
C GLU A 11 -42.92 -38.36 -11.64
N ASN A 12 -42.23 -38.67 -10.54
CA ASN A 12 -40.88 -38.26 -10.15
C ASN A 12 -39.87 -38.11 -11.33
N GLY A 13 -39.94 -39.01 -12.33
CA GLY A 13 -39.01 -39.00 -13.46
C GLY A 13 -39.12 -37.80 -14.41
N GLU A 14 -40.27 -37.14 -14.52
CA GLU A 14 -40.42 -36.00 -15.44
C GLU A 14 -39.77 -34.73 -14.88
N VAL A 15 -39.87 -34.52 -13.57
CA VAL A 15 -39.26 -33.37 -12.86
C VAL A 15 -37.74 -33.45 -12.91
N ASP A 16 -37.17 -34.66 -12.79
CA ASP A 16 -35.71 -34.88 -12.86
C ASP A 16 -35.17 -34.61 -14.26
N SER A 17 -35.90 -35.00 -15.31
CA SER A 17 -35.49 -34.76 -16.71
C SER A 17 -35.47 -33.27 -17.07
N VAL A 18 -36.44 -32.49 -16.56
CA VAL A 18 -36.51 -31.03 -16.76
C VAL A 18 -35.39 -30.33 -16.01
N ASN A 19 -35.06 -30.76 -14.79
CA ASN A 19 -33.97 -30.19 -14.00
C ASN A 19 -32.61 -30.48 -14.64
N GLU A 20 -32.39 -31.69 -15.17
CA GLU A 20 -31.15 -32.03 -15.86
C GLU A 20 -30.97 -31.25 -17.17
N GLN A 21 -32.06 -31.01 -17.91
CA GLN A 21 -32.06 -30.15 -19.10
C GLN A 21 -31.76 -28.68 -18.76
N MET A 22 -32.25 -28.17 -17.63
CA MET A 22 -31.99 -26.79 -17.21
C MET A 22 -30.51 -26.55 -16.83
N VAL A 23 -29.84 -27.56 -16.27
CA VAL A 23 -28.41 -27.48 -15.89
C VAL A 23 -27.49 -27.55 -17.11
N LYS A 24 -27.89 -28.23 -18.19
CA LYS A 24 -27.03 -28.50 -19.36
C LYS A 24 -26.98 -27.41 -20.42
N SER A 25 -27.69 -26.29 -20.27
CA SER A 25 -27.61 -25.20 -21.23
C SER A 25 -26.30 -24.41 -21.06
N PRO A 26 -25.34 -24.50 -22.01
CA PRO A 26 -24.17 -23.63 -21.96
C PRO A 26 -24.65 -22.20 -22.18
N ARG A 27 -24.59 -21.37 -21.14
CA ARG A 27 -24.83 -19.93 -21.27
C ARG A 27 -23.83 -19.40 -22.30
N LYS A 28 -24.29 -19.14 -23.52
CA LYS A 28 -23.45 -18.51 -24.56
C LYS A 28 -22.88 -17.21 -23.97
N PRO A 29 -21.56 -16.98 -24.01
CA PRO A 29 -21.00 -15.69 -23.64
C PRO A 29 -21.72 -14.62 -24.47
N ARG A 30 -22.25 -13.58 -23.81
CA ARG A 30 -22.74 -12.40 -24.52
C ARG A 30 -21.58 -11.83 -25.31
N GLU A 31 -21.66 -11.96 -26.64
CA GLU A 31 -20.79 -11.30 -27.62
C GLU A 31 -20.85 -9.78 -27.35
N ALA A 32 -19.90 -9.26 -26.58
CA ALA A 32 -19.75 -7.84 -26.32
C ALA A 32 -19.10 -7.19 -27.55
N GLY A 33 -19.93 -6.46 -28.30
CA GLY A 33 -19.61 -5.72 -29.51
C GLY A 33 -18.44 -4.73 -29.39
N HIS A 34 -17.98 -4.33 -30.57
CA HIS A 34 -16.73 -3.67 -30.92
C HIS A 34 -16.60 -2.20 -30.45
N GLY A 35 -15.36 -1.75 -30.23
CA GLY A 35 -14.95 -0.34 -30.38
C GLY A 35 -14.18 0.29 -29.21
N GLY A 36 -12.88 0.58 -29.44
CA GLY A 36 -12.09 1.60 -28.71
C GLY A 36 -11.63 1.27 -27.29
N ILE A 37 -10.33 1.06 -27.10
CA ILE A 37 -9.64 0.93 -25.79
C ILE A 37 -10.19 -0.21 -24.91
N ARG A 38 -10.09 -1.46 -25.38
CA ARG A 38 -10.36 -2.63 -24.53
C ARG A 38 -9.33 -2.71 -23.41
N LEU A 39 -9.72 -2.25 -22.21
CA LEU A 39 -9.01 -2.53 -20.97
C LEU A 39 -8.88 -4.06 -20.82
N TYR A 40 -7.65 -4.58 -20.71
CA TYR A 40 -7.43 -6.02 -20.59
C TYR A 40 -7.95 -6.52 -19.23
N LYS A 41 -9.02 -7.36 -19.27
CA LYS A 41 -9.78 -7.88 -18.12
C LYS A 41 -10.25 -6.77 -17.16
N PRO A 42 -11.30 -6.00 -17.53
CA PRO A 42 -11.85 -4.98 -16.66
C PRO A 42 -12.51 -5.66 -15.45
N GLY A 43 -11.85 -5.57 -14.30
CA GLY A 43 -12.35 -6.13 -13.03
C GLY A 43 -11.36 -6.99 -12.25
N GLN A 44 -10.22 -7.37 -12.82
CA GLN A 44 -9.21 -8.20 -12.13
C GLN A 44 -7.87 -7.44 -12.05
N GLY A 45 -7.26 -7.35 -10.87
CA GLY A 45 -6.01 -6.60 -10.65
C GLY A 45 -6.19 -5.09 -10.47
N PHE A 46 -7.42 -4.57 -10.39
CA PHE A 46 -7.69 -3.12 -10.36
C PHE A 46 -7.03 -2.44 -9.15
N TYR A 47 -7.27 -2.95 -7.94
CA TYR A 47 -6.71 -2.37 -6.71
C TYR A 47 -5.17 -2.40 -6.69
N THR A 48 -4.55 -3.50 -7.14
CA THR A 48 -3.09 -3.62 -7.20
C THR A 48 -2.47 -2.65 -8.20
N ARG A 49 -3.11 -2.47 -9.38
CA ARG A 49 -2.66 -1.52 -10.41
C ARG A 49 -2.80 -0.08 -9.93
N VAL A 50 -3.94 0.29 -9.37
CA VAL A 50 -4.19 1.64 -8.85
C VAL A 50 -3.29 1.94 -7.65
N GLY A 51 -3.12 1.00 -6.72
CA GLY A 51 -2.21 1.14 -5.59
C GLY A 51 -0.76 1.37 -6.01
N THR A 52 -0.28 0.58 -6.97
CA THR A 52 1.07 0.76 -7.53
C THR A 52 1.21 2.10 -8.27
N ALA A 53 0.20 2.48 -9.06
CA ALA A 53 0.20 3.76 -9.77
C ALA A 53 0.21 4.96 -8.81
N ILE A 54 -0.57 4.91 -7.74
CA ILE A 54 -0.59 5.96 -6.71
C ILE A 54 0.76 6.00 -5.98
N GLY A 55 1.26 4.85 -5.50
CA GLY A 55 2.52 4.79 -4.77
C GLY A 55 3.70 5.31 -5.58
N VAL A 56 3.85 4.84 -6.83
CA VAL A 56 4.89 5.32 -7.73
C VAL A 56 4.64 6.78 -8.13
N GLY A 57 3.39 7.19 -8.32
CA GLY A 57 3.04 8.59 -8.59
C GLY A 57 3.49 9.54 -7.47
N VAL A 58 3.25 9.18 -6.22
CA VAL A 58 3.74 9.95 -5.06
C VAL A 58 5.26 10.01 -5.03
N LEU A 59 5.95 8.91 -5.31
CA LEU A 59 7.42 8.88 -5.39
C LEU A 59 7.96 9.76 -6.53
N ILE A 60 7.30 9.79 -7.69
CA ILE A 60 7.66 10.67 -8.82
C ILE A 60 7.50 12.14 -8.42
N LEU A 61 6.40 12.49 -7.76
CA LEU A 61 6.18 13.87 -7.30
C LEU A 61 7.21 14.28 -6.25
N TRP A 62 7.48 13.39 -5.29
CA TRP A 62 8.47 13.66 -4.25
C TRP A 62 9.89 13.74 -4.83
N GLY A 63 10.25 12.83 -5.76
CA GLY A 63 11.51 12.87 -6.49
C GLY A 63 11.65 14.11 -7.37
N GLY A 64 10.57 14.56 -8.01
CA GLY A 64 10.54 15.81 -8.77
C GLY A 64 10.77 17.04 -7.89
N LYS A 65 10.16 17.08 -6.69
CA LYS A 65 10.44 18.11 -5.69
C LYS A 65 11.89 18.07 -5.22
N PHE A 66 12.41 16.89 -4.89
CA PHE A 66 13.80 16.71 -4.46
C PHE A 66 14.78 17.19 -5.53
N LEU A 67 14.55 16.81 -6.79
CA LEU A 67 15.35 17.26 -7.94
C LEU A 67 15.28 18.78 -8.11
N PHE A 68 14.10 19.39 -7.94
CA PHE A 68 13.94 20.84 -8.00
C PHE A 68 14.70 21.55 -6.88
N ASP A 69 14.65 21.04 -5.65
CA ASP A 69 15.32 21.60 -4.48
C ASP A 69 16.85 21.49 -4.61
N GLU A 70 17.37 20.34 -5.08
CA GLU A 70 18.80 20.12 -5.34
C GLU A 70 19.32 21.04 -6.47
N LEU A 71 18.55 21.15 -7.56
CA LEU A 71 18.91 22.03 -8.68
C LEU A 71 18.86 23.51 -8.27
N SER A 72 17.93 23.89 -7.37
CA SER A 72 17.88 25.23 -6.77
C SER A 72 19.09 25.50 -5.88
N GLY A 73 19.50 24.53 -5.07
CA GLY A 73 20.63 24.64 -4.15
C GLY A 73 21.98 24.78 -4.88
N MET A 74 22.15 24.02 -5.97
CA MET A 74 23.37 24.04 -6.80
C MET A 74 23.44 25.27 -7.72
N LEU A 75 22.31 25.74 -8.25
CA LEU A 75 22.27 26.87 -9.19
C LEU A 75 22.14 28.23 -8.49
N GLY A 76 21.62 28.26 -7.26
CA GLY A 76 21.41 29.47 -6.45
C GLY A 76 22.64 30.01 -5.72
N SER A 77 23.74 29.25 -5.65
CA SER A 77 24.91 29.62 -4.83
C SER A 77 25.92 30.55 -5.50
N GLY A 78 25.72 31.00 -6.75
CA GLY A 78 26.79 31.78 -7.41
C GLY A 78 26.56 32.46 -8.75
N SER A 79 25.35 32.79 -9.21
CA SER A 79 25.25 33.52 -10.49
C SER A 79 24.05 34.46 -10.63
N SER A 80 24.36 35.71 -10.96
CA SER A 80 23.50 36.81 -11.42
C SER A 80 22.84 36.55 -12.79
N SER A 81 22.50 35.30 -13.10
CA SER A 81 21.85 34.85 -14.34
C SER A 81 20.41 34.36 -14.09
N ALA A 82 19.67 35.11 -13.27
CA ALA A 82 18.33 34.78 -12.78
C ALA A 82 17.25 34.56 -13.87
N SER A 83 17.47 35.03 -15.10
CA SER A 83 16.44 34.99 -16.16
C SER A 83 16.38 33.66 -16.93
N TYR A 84 17.50 32.94 -17.08
CA TYR A 84 17.53 31.66 -17.81
C TYR A 84 17.53 30.44 -16.86
N ALA A 85 17.91 30.64 -15.60
CA ALA A 85 17.93 29.63 -14.55
C ALA A 85 16.53 29.09 -14.21
N LEU A 86 15.55 29.99 -14.06
CA LEU A 86 14.18 29.64 -13.69
C LEU A 86 13.48 28.76 -14.76
N PRO A 87 13.39 29.16 -16.05
CA PRO A 87 12.68 28.35 -17.04
C PRO A 87 13.35 26.98 -17.28
N LEU A 88 14.68 26.91 -17.19
CA LEU A 88 15.40 25.65 -17.35
C LEU A 88 15.15 24.69 -16.17
N GLN A 89 15.15 25.21 -14.94
CA GLN A 89 14.89 24.42 -13.74
C GLN A 89 13.46 23.84 -13.71
N TYR A 90 12.46 24.67 -13.99
CA TYR A 90 11.07 24.21 -14.12
C TYR A 90 10.91 23.24 -15.30
N GLY A 91 11.65 23.45 -16.39
CA GLY A 91 11.67 22.56 -17.55
C GLY A 91 12.18 21.16 -17.22
N ILE A 92 13.31 21.05 -16.50
CA ILE A 92 13.89 19.75 -16.12
C ILE A 92 12.99 19.01 -15.12
N ALA A 93 12.49 19.69 -14.09
CA ALA A 93 11.61 19.07 -13.10
C ALA A 93 10.28 18.61 -13.71
N THR A 94 9.66 19.44 -14.55
CA THR A 94 8.41 19.09 -15.24
C THR A 94 8.65 17.98 -16.26
N GLY A 95 9.77 18.03 -17.01
CA GLY A 95 10.17 16.98 -17.95
C GLY A 95 10.35 15.64 -17.26
N PHE A 96 11.02 15.61 -16.11
CA PHE A 96 11.18 14.39 -15.31
C PHE A 96 9.84 13.78 -14.90
N ILE A 97 8.92 14.60 -14.38
CA ILE A 97 7.58 14.14 -13.96
C ILE A 97 6.78 13.61 -15.16
N LEU A 98 6.81 14.30 -16.30
CA LEU A 98 6.10 13.89 -17.50
C LEU A 98 6.63 12.58 -18.08
N VAL A 99 7.96 12.45 -18.18
CA VAL A 99 8.60 11.22 -18.68
C VAL A 99 8.30 10.04 -17.75
N MET A 100 8.48 10.22 -16.44
CA MET A 100 8.22 9.16 -15.47
C MET A 100 6.73 8.82 -15.37
N GLY A 101 5.84 9.80 -15.50
CA GLY A 101 4.39 9.60 -15.56
C GLY A 101 3.96 8.83 -16.81
N LEU A 102 4.57 9.11 -17.96
CA LEU A 102 4.30 8.37 -19.21
C LEU A 102 4.79 6.93 -19.13
N VAL A 103 5.98 6.71 -18.56
CA VAL A 103 6.52 5.36 -18.32
C VAL A 103 5.61 4.59 -17.36
N LEU A 104 5.14 5.23 -16.29
CA LEU A 104 4.18 4.62 -15.36
C LEU A 104 2.89 4.22 -16.07
N TYR A 105 2.33 5.10 -16.89
CA TYR A 105 1.14 4.80 -17.70
C TYR A 105 1.37 3.64 -18.67
N TRP A 106 2.54 3.58 -19.32
CA TRP A 106 2.88 2.48 -20.21
C TRP A 106 3.03 1.14 -19.47
N VAL A 107 3.73 1.14 -18.33
CA VAL A 107 3.96 -0.07 -17.53
C VAL A 107 2.66 -0.59 -16.89
N VAL A 108 1.85 0.27 -16.31
CA VAL A 108 0.62 -0.13 -15.57
C VAL A 108 -0.58 -0.26 -16.50
N GLY A 109 -0.72 0.62 -17.50
CA GLY A 109 -1.88 0.69 -18.37
C GLY A 109 -1.79 -0.20 -19.62
N ILE A 110 -0.61 -0.31 -20.23
CA ILE A 110 -0.44 -0.91 -21.57
C ILE A 110 0.23 -2.29 -21.50
N ASN A 111 1.18 -2.49 -20.59
CA ASN A 111 1.97 -3.72 -20.55
C ASN A 111 1.15 -4.91 -20.01
N ARG A 112 0.84 -5.86 -20.90
CA ARG A 112 0.07 -7.08 -20.57
C ARG A 112 0.80 -7.97 -19.55
N LYS A 113 2.12 -8.11 -19.65
CA LYS A 113 2.90 -8.97 -18.74
C LYS A 113 2.86 -8.47 -17.29
N ALA A 114 3.02 -7.16 -17.09
CA ALA A 114 2.91 -6.54 -15.77
C ALA A 114 1.49 -6.74 -15.21
N ASN A 115 0.48 -6.57 -16.06
CA ASN A 115 -0.92 -6.73 -15.70
C ASN A 115 -1.31 -8.16 -15.33
N ASP A 116 -0.76 -9.17 -16.01
CA ASP A 116 -0.92 -10.59 -15.65
C ASP A 116 -0.23 -10.93 -14.34
N PHE A 117 0.97 -10.37 -14.08
CA PHE A 117 1.67 -10.52 -12.81
C PHE A 117 0.88 -9.92 -11.64
N PHE A 118 0.32 -8.72 -11.79
CA PHE A 118 -0.51 -8.10 -10.75
C PHE A 118 -1.77 -8.92 -10.45
N ILE A 119 -2.38 -9.50 -11.48
CA ILE A 119 -3.53 -10.40 -11.32
C ILE A 119 -3.12 -11.68 -10.58
N ALA A 120 -2.01 -12.31 -10.97
CA ALA A 120 -1.51 -13.51 -10.31
C ALA A 120 -1.18 -13.25 -8.85
N THR A 121 -0.51 -12.13 -8.55
CA THR A 121 -0.18 -11.70 -7.18
C THR A 121 -1.44 -11.48 -6.34
N GLU A 122 -2.47 -10.81 -6.88
CA GLU A 122 -3.75 -10.65 -6.18
C GLU A 122 -4.43 -12.01 -5.93
N GLY A 123 -4.36 -12.92 -6.90
CA GLY A 123 -4.87 -14.29 -6.78
C GLY A 123 -4.18 -15.09 -5.68
N GLU A 124 -2.85 -15.01 -5.58
CA GLU A 124 -2.08 -15.65 -4.50
C GLU A 124 -2.36 -14.99 -3.15
N MET A 125 -2.42 -13.65 -3.06
CA MET A 125 -2.72 -12.95 -1.81
C MET A 125 -4.12 -13.27 -1.25
N LYS A 126 -5.08 -13.62 -2.11
CA LYS A 126 -6.42 -14.07 -1.68
C LYS A 126 -6.43 -15.48 -1.07
N LYS A 127 -5.42 -16.30 -1.36
CA LYS A 127 -5.27 -17.63 -0.74
C LYS A 127 -4.68 -17.54 0.67
N VAL A 128 -4.00 -16.44 0.98
CA VAL A 128 -3.43 -16.21 2.30
C VAL A 128 -4.57 -15.94 3.28
N ASN A 129 -4.74 -16.84 4.25
CA ASN A 129 -5.63 -16.60 5.37
C ASN A 129 -5.03 -15.51 6.23
N TRP A 130 -5.62 -14.31 6.19
CA TRP A 130 -5.19 -13.19 7.03
C TRP A 130 -5.63 -13.42 8.47
N SER A 131 -4.72 -13.14 9.41
CA SER A 131 -5.02 -13.16 10.85
C SER A 131 -6.24 -12.30 11.16
N THR A 132 -7.07 -12.79 12.07
CA THR A 132 -8.25 -12.03 12.51
C THR A 132 -7.82 -10.73 13.19
N LYS A 133 -8.64 -9.68 13.13
CA LYS A 133 -8.32 -8.38 13.77
C LYS A 133 -8.00 -8.53 15.26
N GLN A 134 -8.59 -9.51 15.92
CA GLN A 134 -8.32 -9.83 17.32
C GLN A 134 -6.91 -10.40 17.54
N GLU A 135 -6.45 -11.30 16.68
CA GLU A 135 -5.08 -11.85 16.73
C GLU A 135 -4.02 -10.76 16.51
N ILE A 136 -4.28 -9.84 15.57
CA ILE A 136 -3.38 -8.72 15.30
C ILE A 136 -3.28 -7.82 16.54
N VAL A 137 -4.41 -7.42 17.12
CA VAL A 137 -4.44 -6.57 18.32
C VAL A 137 -3.78 -7.25 19.50
N ARG A 138 -4.01 -8.56 19.71
CA ARG A 138 -3.38 -9.33 20.78
C ARG A 138 -1.86 -9.37 20.62
N SER A 139 -1.38 -9.61 19.39
CA SER A 139 0.04 -9.69 19.09
C SER A 139 0.74 -8.33 19.26
N THR A 140 0.14 -7.25 18.74
CA THR A 140 0.69 -5.90 18.92
C THR A 140 0.69 -5.46 20.39
N LYS A 141 -0.33 -5.82 21.18
CA LYS A 141 -0.37 -5.49 22.61
C LYS A 141 0.82 -6.07 23.38
N VAL A 142 1.22 -7.31 23.07
CA VAL A 142 2.39 -7.94 23.70
C VAL A 142 3.67 -7.22 23.28
N VAL A 143 3.83 -6.91 21.98
CA VAL A 143 5.00 -6.17 21.49
C VAL A 143 5.12 -4.81 22.17
N VAL A 144 4.04 -4.03 22.22
CA VAL A 144 4.04 -2.71 22.88
C VAL A 144 4.43 -2.82 24.34
N LEU A 145 3.92 -3.83 25.07
CA LEU A 145 4.28 -4.05 26.46
C LEU A 145 5.79 -4.34 26.62
N VAL A 146 6.34 -5.24 25.79
CA VAL A 146 7.76 -5.60 25.83
C VAL A 146 8.64 -4.39 25.47
N THR A 147 8.24 -3.60 24.47
CA THR A 147 8.96 -2.38 24.09
C THR A 147 8.97 -1.35 25.22
N ILE A 148 7.85 -1.16 25.94
CA ILE A 148 7.80 -0.25 27.11
C ILE A 148 8.72 -0.75 28.23
N VAL A 149 8.66 -2.05 28.56
CA VAL A 149 9.52 -2.63 29.59
C VAL A 149 11.00 -2.48 29.22
N MET A 150 11.36 -2.78 27.97
CA MET A 150 12.71 -2.58 27.45
C MET A 150 13.13 -1.11 27.51
N SER A 151 12.23 -0.18 27.15
CA SER A 151 12.49 1.26 27.22
C SER A 151 12.76 1.72 28.64
N VAL A 152 12.00 1.24 29.63
CA VAL A 152 12.22 1.57 31.05
C VAL A 152 13.54 0.96 31.54
N PHE A 153 13.83 -0.28 31.15
CA PHE A 153 15.09 -0.94 31.50
C PHE A 153 16.31 -0.18 30.94
N LEU A 154 16.28 0.17 29.65
CA LEU A 154 17.33 0.96 29.03
C LEU A 154 17.48 2.31 29.72
N PHE A 155 16.37 3.02 29.95
CA PHE A 155 16.40 4.30 30.67
C PHE A 155 17.04 4.17 32.06
N ALA A 156 16.73 3.11 32.81
CA ALA A 156 17.36 2.86 34.10
C ALA A 156 18.87 2.56 33.97
N ALA A 157 19.27 1.79 32.95
CA ALA A 157 20.68 1.53 32.66
C ALA A 157 21.43 2.81 32.25
N ASP A 158 20.82 3.67 31.42
CA ASP A 158 21.34 4.97 31.03
C ASP A 158 21.57 5.87 32.27
N LEU A 159 20.62 5.90 33.20
CA LEU A 159 20.76 6.63 34.47
C LEU A 159 21.88 6.05 35.36
N LEU A 160 21.98 4.73 35.45
CA LEU A 160 23.02 4.05 36.22
C LEU A 160 24.41 4.39 35.66
N PHE A 161 24.59 4.30 34.35
CA PHE A 161 25.85 4.67 33.70
C PHE A 161 26.17 6.15 33.88
N MET A 162 25.17 7.03 33.81
CA MET A 162 25.35 8.45 34.09
C MET A 162 25.85 8.71 35.50
N MET A 163 25.28 8.03 36.51
CA MET A 163 25.72 8.13 37.90
C MET A 163 27.16 7.63 38.09
N ILE A 164 27.48 6.46 37.51
CA ILE A 164 28.83 5.87 37.59
C ILE A 164 29.86 6.78 36.92
N PHE A 165 29.59 7.27 35.70
CA PHE A 165 30.52 8.13 34.98
C PHE A 165 30.65 9.53 35.59
N SER A 166 29.59 10.05 36.22
CA SER A 166 29.69 11.28 37.01
C SER A 166 30.58 11.08 38.25
N SER A 167 30.42 9.97 38.96
CA SER A 167 31.27 9.64 40.13
C SER A 167 32.74 9.42 39.76
N LEU A 168 33.03 8.94 38.55
CA LEU A 168 34.39 8.78 38.03
C LEU A 168 35.00 10.09 37.49
N GLY A 169 34.27 11.21 37.55
CA GLY A 169 34.76 12.53 37.14
C GLY A 169 34.93 12.72 35.64
N VAL A 170 34.54 11.73 34.82
CA VAL A 170 34.64 11.78 33.35
C VAL A 170 33.49 12.59 32.74
N LEU A 171 32.33 12.63 33.40
CA LEU A 171 31.18 13.46 33.02
C LEU A 171 30.98 14.60 34.01
N ARG A 172 31.19 15.85 33.55
CA ARG A 172 30.56 17.03 34.18
C ARG A 172 29.08 17.04 33.82
N ALA A 173 28.29 16.17 34.44
CA ALA A 173 26.84 16.31 34.44
C ALA A 173 26.53 17.63 35.16
N GLY A 174 26.25 18.68 34.38
CA GLY A 174 25.94 20.00 34.95
C GLY A 174 24.72 19.92 35.88
N PRO A 175 24.60 20.83 36.87
CA PRO A 175 23.54 20.83 37.88
C PRO A 175 22.12 20.89 37.29
N THR A 176 21.98 21.28 36.03
CA THR A 176 20.70 21.40 35.32
C THR A 176 20.02 20.07 34.99
N LEU A 177 20.76 18.99 34.69
CA LEU A 177 20.12 17.70 34.38
C LEU A 177 19.69 16.94 35.64
N LEU A 178 20.48 17.00 36.70
CA LEU A 178 20.16 16.36 37.99
C LEU A 178 18.98 17.05 38.71
N GLU A 179 18.82 18.37 38.54
CA GLU A 179 17.64 19.11 39.03
C GLU A 179 16.35 18.76 38.26
N ILE A 180 16.43 18.57 36.95
CA ILE A 180 15.28 18.17 36.11
C ILE A 180 14.80 16.75 36.45
N PHE A 181 15.73 15.84 36.76
CA PHE A 181 15.41 14.44 37.11
C PHE A 181 15.25 14.20 38.63
N GLY A 182 15.30 15.24 39.46
CA GLY A 182 14.86 15.22 40.86
C GLY A 182 15.74 14.43 41.83
N ILE A 183 16.93 13.98 41.42
CA ILE A 183 17.87 13.26 42.29
C ILE A 183 18.76 14.31 42.98
N LYS A 184 18.29 14.81 44.13
CA LYS A 184 19.11 15.61 45.06
C LYS A 184 20.06 14.68 45.82
N GLY A 185 21.34 14.78 45.51
CA GLY A 185 22.45 14.30 46.33
C GLY A 185 23.46 15.42 46.47
#